data_AF-A0A7S3ASS1-F1
#
_entry.id   AF-A0A7S3ASS1-F1
#
_cell.length_a   1.000
_cell.length_b   1.000
_cell.length_c   1.000
_cell.angle_alpha   90.00
_cell.angle_beta   90.00
_cell.angle_gamma   90.00
#
_symmetry.space_group_name_H-M   'P 1'
#
loop_
_entity.id
_entity.type
_entity.pdbx_description
1 polymer ?
#
loop_
_entity_poly.entity_id
_entity_poly.type
_entity_poly.pdbx_seq_one_letter_code
_entity_poly.pdbx_strand_id
1 'polypeptide(L)'
;SGRFWTQFEAWLSMQMVTPEGLKPAKGTKHERFVIRCIMGASSQYSNALVQQWATKTPEQAQLVLAGDDVVVTNQSDKWGQLPKVMQLDGVVQATFLRSGYAQGGAAFVSRKSRLPERPSSMTGVKLPTRKPSRRIVLLIAALA
;
A
#
# COMPACT_ATOMS: atom_id res chain seq x y z
N SER A 1 21.21 4.08 -11.68
CA SER A 1 21.17 3.00 -10.68
C SER A 1 20.26 3.41 -9.55
N GLY A 2 19.29 2.57 -9.20
CA GLY A 2 18.34 2.82 -8.11
C GLY A 2 18.53 1.84 -6.96
N ARG A 3 18.17 2.24 -5.73
CA ARG A 3 18.19 1.33 -4.57
C ARG A 3 16.95 0.43 -4.60
N PHE A 4 17.14 -0.87 -4.37
CA PHE A 4 16.06 -1.87 -4.39
C PHE A 4 14.89 -1.49 -3.47
N TRP A 5 15.17 -1.25 -2.19
CA TRP A 5 14.14 -0.96 -1.19
C TRP A 5 13.32 0.29 -1.52
N THR A 6 13.98 1.38 -1.91
CA THR A 6 13.28 2.62 -2.29
C THR A 6 12.31 2.40 -3.46
N GLN A 7 12.73 1.63 -4.47
CA GLN A 7 11.89 1.33 -5.63
C GLN A 7 10.75 0.36 -5.29
N PHE A 8 11.04 -0.68 -4.51
CA PHE A 8 10.07 -1.65 -4.03
C PHE A 8 8.99 -1.00 -3.16
N GLU A 9 9.37 -0.15 -2.20
CA GLU A 9 8.44 0.58 -1.35
C GLU A 9 7.62 1.61 -2.13
N ALA A 10 8.23 2.27 -3.11
CA ALA A 10 7.52 3.19 -4.00
C ALA A 10 6.39 2.47 -4.74
N TRP A 11 6.69 1.33 -5.36
CA TRP A 11 5.70 0.51 -6.04
C TRP A 11 4.57 0.07 -5.10
N LEU A 12 4.90 -0.54 -3.96
CA LEU A 12 3.90 -1.00 -2.98
C LEU A 12 2.98 0.13 -2.49
N SER A 13 3.54 1.32 -2.26
CA SER A 13 2.80 2.47 -1.75
C SER A 13 1.85 3.07 -2.78
N MET A 14 2.09 2.81 -4.07
CA MET A 14 1.27 3.27 -5.19
C MET A 14 0.21 2.24 -5.62
N GLN A 15 0.18 1.05 -5.02
CA GLN A 15 -0.85 0.06 -5.28
C GLN A 15 -2.00 0.13 -4.26
N MET A 16 -3.21 -0.17 -4.76
CA MET A 16 -4.38 -0.48 -3.97
C MET A 16 -4.76 -1.95 -4.17
N VAL A 17 -5.50 -2.47 -3.20
CA VAL A 17 -5.88 -3.88 -3.08
C VAL A 17 -7.35 -3.99 -3.48
N THR A 18 -7.66 -4.78 -4.52
CA THR A 18 -9.03 -5.04 -5.00
C THR A 18 -9.31 -6.54 -5.06
N PRO A 19 -10.58 -6.98 -5.14
CA PRO A 19 -10.91 -8.40 -5.29
C PRO A 19 -10.25 -9.05 -6.51
N GLU A 20 -9.91 -8.28 -7.53
CA GLU A 20 -9.24 -8.71 -8.76
C GLU A 20 -7.71 -8.69 -8.68
N GLY A 21 -7.12 -8.26 -7.55
CA GLY A 21 -5.67 -8.15 -7.37
C GLY A 21 -5.21 -6.72 -7.04
N LEU A 22 -3.94 -6.43 -7.28
CA LEU A 22 -3.37 -5.10 -7.13
C LEU A 22 -3.74 -4.21 -8.32
N LYS A 23 -4.13 -2.97 -8.02
CA LYS A 23 -4.44 -1.94 -9.02
C LYS A 23 -3.72 -0.62 -8.67
N PRO A 24 -3.47 0.25 -9.66
CA PRO A 24 -2.93 1.57 -9.40
C PRO A 24 -3.82 2.39 -8.45
N ALA A 25 -3.23 2.93 -7.38
CA ALA A 25 -3.94 3.77 -6.40
C ALA A 25 -3.90 5.27 -6.75
N LYS A 26 -2.95 5.68 -7.60
CA LYS A 26 -2.72 7.09 -7.93
C LYS A 26 -3.99 7.74 -8.51
N GLY A 27 -4.35 8.91 -8.00
CA GLY A 27 -5.54 9.65 -8.44
C GLY A 27 -6.86 9.10 -7.92
N THR A 28 -6.84 8.05 -7.08
CA THR A 28 -8.03 7.49 -6.44
C THR A 28 -8.11 7.91 -4.97
N LYS A 29 -9.27 7.69 -4.34
CA LYS A 29 -9.43 7.85 -2.87
C LYS A 29 -8.53 6.89 -2.04
N HIS A 30 -7.90 5.90 -2.68
CA HIS A 30 -7.04 4.91 -2.05
C HIS A 30 -5.55 5.24 -2.16
N GLU A 31 -5.18 6.43 -2.68
CA GLU A 31 -3.80 6.90 -2.70
C GLU A 31 -3.25 7.06 -1.27
N ARG A 32 -2.10 6.43 -0.97
CA ARG A 32 -1.52 6.36 0.39
C ARG A 32 -0.08 6.87 0.49
N PHE A 33 0.46 7.48 -0.56
CA PHE A 33 1.84 7.96 -0.59
C PHE A 33 1.92 9.48 -0.65
N VAL A 34 3.01 10.03 -0.10
CA VAL A 34 3.45 11.41 -0.35
C VAL A 34 4.96 11.36 -0.57
N ILE A 35 5.41 11.94 -1.68
CA ILE A 35 6.83 12.06 -1.99
C ILE A 35 7.24 13.52 -1.75
N ARG A 36 8.28 13.72 -0.94
CA ARG A 36 8.89 15.04 -0.74
C ARG A 36 10.34 14.99 -1.16
N CYS A 37 10.69 15.92 -2.05
CA CYS A 37 12.07 16.18 -2.43
C CYS A 37 12.70 17.07 -1.35
N ILE A 38 13.86 16.68 -0.84
CA ILE A 38 14.61 17.44 0.19
C ILE A 38 15.90 18.01 -0.40
N MET A 39 16.52 18.99 0.28
CA MET A 39 17.81 19.58 -0.10
C MET A 39 17.83 20.18 -1.52
N GLY A 40 16.76 20.87 -1.90
CA GLY A 40 16.66 21.51 -3.22
C GLY A 40 16.44 20.54 -4.38
N ALA A 41 16.21 19.25 -4.11
CA ALA A 41 15.87 18.29 -5.16
C ALA A 41 14.61 18.72 -5.92
N SER A 42 14.69 18.68 -7.25
CA SER A 42 13.60 19.09 -8.14
C SER A 42 12.40 18.16 -8.02
N SER A 43 11.18 18.72 -8.13
CA SER A 43 9.94 17.95 -8.18
C SER A 43 9.90 16.97 -9.37
N GLN A 44 10.73 17.17 -10.39
CA GLN A 44 10.88 16.23 -11.51
C GLN A 44 11.26 14.82 -11.04
N TYR A 45 12.06 14.68 -9.98
CA TYR A 45 12.41 13.37 -9.42
C TYR A 45 11.19 12.66 -8.82
N SER A 46 10.34 13.39 -8.11
CA SER A 46 9.08 12.83 -7.60
C SER A 46 8.14 12.43 -8.74
N ASN A 47 8.04 13.24 -9.79
CA ASN A 47 7.22 12.94 -10.96
C ASN A 47 7.72 11.69 -11.70
N ALA A 48 9.03 11.59 -11.91
CA ALA A 48 9.65 10.43 -12.55
C ALA A 48 9.40 9.15 -11.75
N LEU A 49 9.54 9.17 -10.42
CA LEU A 49 9.28 7.99 -9.59
C LEU A 49 7.81 7.54 -9.70
N VAL A 50 6.88 8.49 -9.68
CA VAL A 50 5.45 8.18 -9.82
C VAL A 50 5.12 7.66 -11.23
N GLN A 51 5.66 8.28 -12.28
CA GLN A 51 5.50 7.80 -13.66
C GLN A 51 6.07 6.40 -13.85
N GLN A 52 7.21 6.11 -13.20
CA GLN A 52 7.83 4.81 -13.26
C GLN A 52 6.98 3.75 -12.55
N TRP A 53 6.45 4.01 -11.35
CA TRP A 53 5.92 2.92 -10.50
C TRP A 53 4.40 2.83 -10.41
N ALA A 54 3.66 3.92 -10.63
CA ALA A 54 2.24 3.96 -10.26
C ALA A 54 1.37 2.95 -11.01
N THR A 55 1.70 2.62 -12.26
CA THR A 55 0.88 1.77 -13.12
C THR A 55 1.45 0.38 -13.37
N LYS A 56 2.60 0.05 -12.76
CA LYS A 56 3.26 -1.24 -12.99
C LYS A 56 2.49 -2.38 -12.35
N THR A 57 2.24 -3.44 -13.12
CA THR A 57 1.74 -4.71 -12.59
C THR A 57 2.82 -5.39 -11.75
N PRO A 58 2.48 -6.41 -10.93
CA PRO A 58 3.48 -7.18 -10.20
C PRO A 58 4.58 -7.77 -11.08
N GLU A 59 4.23 -8.27 -12.27
CA GLU A 59 5.19 -8.85 -13.23
C GLU A 59 6.15 -7.77 -13.75
N GLN A 60 5.61 -6.62 -14.18
CA GLN A 60 6.41 -5.50 -14.64
C GLN A 60 7.31 -4.95 -13.53
N ALA A 61 6.80 -4.89 -12.30
CA ALA A 61 7.57 -4.44 -11.15
C ALA A 61 8.71 -5.41 -10.83
N GLN A 62 8.46 -6.72 -10.86
CA GLN A 62 9.47 -7.75 -10.64
C GLN A 62 10.59 -7.65 -11.69
N LEU A 63 10.25 -7.48 -12.97
CA LEU A 63 11.24 -7.34 -14.05
C LEU A 63 12.16 -6.14 -13.84
N VAL A 64 11.60 -4.97 -13.51
CA VAL A 64 12.41 -3.77 -13.24
C VAL A 64 13.25 -3.94 -11.97
N LEU A 65 12.67 -4.48 -10.90
CA LEU A 65 13.39 -4.67 -9.63
C LEU A 65 14.50 -5.72 -9.74
N ALA A 66 14.37 -6.69 -10.66
CA ALA A 66 15.37 -7.72 -10.90
C ALA A 66 16.63 -7.19 -11.61
N GLY A 67 16.53 -6.08 -12.35
CA GLY A 67 17.62 -5.51 -13.14
C GLY A 67 18.93 -5.30 -12.36
N ASP A 68 20.06 -5.45 -13.06
CA ASP A 68 21.40 -5.37 -12.47
C ASP A 68 21.75 -3.95 -11.98
N ASP A 69 21.10 -2.93 -12.54
CA ASP A 69 21.23 -1.53 -12.14
C ASP A 69 20.48 -1.20 -10.82
N VAL A 70 19.63 -2.13 -10.36
CA VAL A 70 18.92 -2.06 -9.08
C VAL A 70 19.72 -2.78 -8.00
N VAL A 71 20.37 -2.00 -7.15
CA VAL A 71 21.33 -2.50 -6.15
C VAL A 71 20.74 -2.56 -4.75
N VAL A 72 21.19 -3.54 -3.99
CA VAL A 72 20.90 -3.71 -2.55
C VAL A 72 22.20 -4.09 -1.84
N THR A 73 22.34 -3.73 -0.58
CA THR A 73 23.51 -4.12 0.23
C THR A 73 23.51 -5.60 0.55
N ASN A 74 22.33 -6.17 0.80
CA ASN A 74 22.14 -7.59 1.01
C ASN A 74 21.36 -8.21 -0.16
N GLN A 75 22.07 -8.96 -0.99
CA GLN A 75 21.48 -9.52 -2.21
C GLN A 75 20.43 -10.60 -1.91
N SER A 76 20.50 -11.28 -0.75
CA SER A 76 19.48 -12.24 -0.35
C SER A 76 18.11 -11.59 -0.13
N ASP A 77 18.06 -10.33 0.28
CA ASP A 77 16.80 -9.61 0.44
C ASP A 77 16.12 -9.43 -0.92
N LYS A 78 16.87 -8.98 -1.93
CA LYS A 78 16.35 -8.82 -3.29
C LYS A 78 15.82 -10.16 -3.83
N TRP A 79 16.61 -11.22 -3.75
CA TRP A 79 16.19 -12.54 -4.24
C TRP A 79 15.02 -13.13 -3.45
N GLY A 80 14.92 -12.86 -2.15
CA GLY A 80 13.80 -13.31 -1.32
C GLY A 80 12.50 -12.54 -1.54
N GLN A 81 12.57 -11.29 -2.00
CA GLN A 81 11.39 -10.44 -2.23
C GLN A 81 10.83 -10.55 -3.65
N LEU A 82 11.67 -10.76 -4.67
CA LEU A 82 11.22 -10.83 -6.07
C LEU A 82 10.12 -11.91 -6.31
N PRO A 83 10.21 -13.13 -5.77
CA PRO A 83 9.13 -14.11 -5.90
C PRO A 83 7.84 -13.68 -5.20
N LYS A 84 7.96 -12.96 -4.07
CA LYS A 84 6.80 -12.47 -3.33
C LYS A 84 6.03 -11.42 -4.11
N VAL A 85 6.73 -10.54 -4.84
CA VAL A 85 6.09 -9.55 -5.73
C VAL A 85 5.12 -10.25 -6.67
N MET A 86 5.54 -11.33 -7.33
CA MET A 86 4.69 -12.10 -8.25
C MET A 86 3.51 -12.79 -7.57
N GLN A 87 3.63 -13.11 -6.29
CA GLN A 87 2.56 -13.78 -5.52
C GLN A 87 1.52 -12.82 -4.95
N LEU A 88 1.81 -11.52 -4.88
CA LEU A 88 0.98 -10.55 -4.16
C LEU A 88 -0.45 -10.48 -4.70
N ASP A 89 -0.67 -10.57 -6.02
CA ASP A 89 -2.01 -10.58 -6.60
C ASP A 89 -2.85 -11.76 -6.10
N GLY A 90 -2.28 -12.97 -6.15
CA GLY A 90 -2.95 -14.17 -5.63
C GLY A 90 -3.21 -14.09 -4.13
N VAL A 91 -2.26 -13.56 -3.35
CA VAL A 91 -2.42 -13.36 -1.90
C VAL A 91 -3.56 -12.38 -1.61
N VAL A 92 -3.65 -11.28 -2.35
CA VAL A 92 -4.72 -10.29 -2.24
C VAL A 92 -6.07 -10.92 -2.54
N GLN A 93 -6.19 -11.58 -3.69
CA GLN A 93 -7.43 -12.23 -4.13
C GLN A 93 -7.90 -13.28 -3.11
N ALA A 94 -6.99 -14.17 -2.68
CA ALA A 94 -7.28 -15.16 -1.66
C ALA A 94 -7.71 -14.53 -0.32
N THR A 95 -7.13 -13.40 0.05
CA THR A 95 -7.50 -12.66 1.26
C THR A 95 -8.93 -12.12 1.17
N PHE A 96 -9.36 -11.58 0.02
CA PHE A 96 -10.75 -11.14 -0.18
C PHE A 96 -11.74 -12.31 -0.12
N LEU A 97 -11.41 -13.43 -0.75
CA LEU A 97 -12.23 -14.65 -0.69
C LEU A 97 -12.39 -15.13 0.76
N ARG A 98 -11.29 -15.23 1.50
CA ARG A 98 -11.30 -15.66 2.91
C ARG A 98 -12.04 -14.69 3.83
N SER A 99 -11.95 -13.39 3.54
CA SER A 99 -12.59 -12.35 4.34
C SER A 99 -14.10 -12.25 4.11
N GLY A 100 -14.67 -13.07 3.22
CA GLY A 100 -16.11 -13.09 2.93
C GLY A 100 -16.58 -11.92 2.06
N TYR A 101 -15.67 -11.12 1.49
CA TYR A 101 -16.02 -10.05 0.56
C TYR A 101 -16.71 -10.58 -0.70
N ALA A 102 -16.44 -11.83 -1.09
CA ALA A 102 -17.10 -12.51 -2.19
C ALA A 102 -18.52 -13.02 -1.88
N GLN A 103 -18.97 -12.98 -0.62
CA GLN A 103 -20.27 -13.53 -0.17
C GLN A 103 -21.28 -12.45 0.27
N GLY A 104 -21.06 -11.17 -0.04
CA GLY A 104 -21.85 -10.11 0.60
C GLY A 104 -21.95 -8.78 -0.14
N GLY A 105 -22.61 -8.79 -1.30
CA GLY A 105 -23.36 -7.62 -1.78
C GLY A 105 -24.57 -7.27 -0.90
N ALA A 106 -24.78 -7.94 0.23
CA ALA A 106 -25.81 -7.61 1.20
C ALA A 106 -25.34 -7.90 2.64
N ALA A 107 -25.66 -6.96 3.53
CA ALA A 107 -25.60 -7.07 4.98
C ALA A 107 -24.20 -7.11 5.62
N PHE A 108 -23.62 -5.92 5.81
CA PHE A 108 -22.88 -5.63 7.04
C PHE A 108 -23.86 -5.77 8.22
N VAL A 109 -24.05 -7.00 8.73
CA VAL A 109 -24.63 -7.19 10.06
C VAL A 109 -23.59 -6.70 11.05
N SER A 110 -23.78 -5.46 11.48
CA SER A 110 -23.16 -4.90 12.67
C SER A 110 -23.30 -5.90 13.81
N ARG A 111 -22.20 -6.54 14.23
CA ARG A 111 -22.12 -7.28 15.50
C ARG A 111 -22.17 -6.28 16.66
N LYS A 112 -23.31 -5.61 16.83
CA LYS A 112 -23.69 -4.90 18.05
C LYS A 112 -25.12 -5.30 18.41
N SER A 113 -25.28 -6.55 18.84
CA SER A 113 -26.49 -6.98 19.54
C SER A 113 -26.19 -8.14 20.48
N ARG A 114 -25.28 -7.90 21.44
CA ARG A 114 -25.39 -8.48 22.78
C ARG A 114 -24.54 -7.70 23.78
N LEU A 115 -25.01 -6.52 24.15
CA LEU A 115 -24.66 -5.90 25.43
C LEU A 115 -25.95 -5.92 26.24
N PRO A 116 -25.96 -6.48 27.48
CA PRO A 116 -27.12 -6.36 28.34
C PRO A 116 -27.43 -4.87 28.57
N GLU A 117 -28.71 -4.54 28.56
CA GLU A 117 -29.25 -3.20 28.81
C GLU A 117 -28.56 -2.57 30.04
N ARG A 118 -27.97 -1.38 29.86
CA ARG A 118 -27.42 -0.60 30.97
C ARG A 118 -28.56 0.07 31.72
N PRO A 119 -28.61 -0.01 33.06
CA PRO A 119 -29.56 0.78 33.84
C PRO A 119 -29.29 2.28 33.67
N SER A 120 -30.38 3.04 33.60
CA SER A 120 -30.44 4.49 33.40
C SER A 120 -29.77 5.27 34.54
N SER A 121 -28.47 5.52 34.42
CA SER A 121 -27.78 6.62 35.10
C SER A 121 -26.31 6.62 34.64
N MET A 122 -25.90 7.66 33.93
CA MET A 122 -24.63 8.38 34.04
C MET A 122 -24.31 9.11 32.73
N THR A 123 -24.25 10.42 32.87
CA THR A 123 -23.84 11.44 31.92
C THR A 123 -22.40 11.23 31.42
N GLY A 124 -22.18 11.48 30.12
CA GLY A 124 -20.86 11.77 29.54
C GLY A 124 -20.09 10.58 28.95
N VAL A 125 -20.36 10.23 27.68
CA VAL A 125 -19.41 9.44 26.87
C VAL A 125 -19.21 10.12 25.51
N LYS A 126 -18.00 10.65 25.30
CA LYS A 126 -17.54 11.20 24.01
C LYS A 126 -17.41 10.06 23.00
N LEU A 127 -18.04 10.19 21.83
CA LEU A 127 -17.92 9.26 20.71
C LEU A 127 -16.47 9.31 20.15
N PRO A 128 -15.80 8.18 19.91
CA PRO A 128 -14.43 8.19 19.40
C PRO A 128 -14.38 8.69 17.96
N THR A 129 -13.55 9.70 17.71
CA THR A 129 -13.26 10.21 16.36
C THR A 129 -12.45 9.19 15.56
N ARG A 130 -12.79 9.04 14.28
CA ARG A 130 -12.11 8.12 13.35
C ARG A 130 -10.66 8.59 13.18
N LYS A 131 -9.69 7.77 13.59
CA LYS A 131 -8.25 8.09 13.47
C LYS A 131 -7.90 8.35 11.99
N PRO A 132 -7.09 9.37 11.68
CA PRO A 132 -6.66 9.64 10.31
C PRO A 132 -5.89 8.44 9.74
N SER A 133 -6.15 8.14 8.46
CA SER A 133 -5.49 7.07 7.74
C SER A 133 -3.98 7.32 7.70
N ARG A 134 -3.17 6.37 8.18
CA ARG A 134 -1.70 6.47 8.17
C ARG A 134 -1.23 6.49 6.72
N ARG A 135 -0.74 7.64 6.24
CA ARG A 135 -0.07 7.77 4.94
C ARG A 135 1.40 7.34 5.08
N ILE A 136 1.91 6.62 4.08
CA ILE A 136 3.32 6.27 3.98
C ILE A 136 4.05 7.50 3.39
N VAL A 137 5.10 7.96 4.07
CA VAL A 137 5.93 9.08 3.59
C VAL A 137 7.22 8.48 3.03
N LEU A 138 7.41 8.61 1.72
CA LEU A 138 8.65 8.28 1.05
C LEU A 138 9.48 9.56 0.94
N LEU A 139 10.61 9.59 1.66
CA LEU A 139 11.58 10.67 1.56
C LEU A 139 12.57 10.34 0.44
N ILE A 140 12.59 11.15 -0.61
CA ILE A 140 13.62 11.07 -1.64
C ILE A 140 14.67 12.11 -1.29
N ALA A 141 15.78 11.65 -0.69
CA ALA A 141 17.04 12.36 -0.80
C ALA A 141 17.53 12.22 -2.24
N ALA A 142 18.11 13.28 -2.82
CA ALA A 142 18.75 13.21 -4.11
C ALA A 142 19.75 12.04 -4.10
N LEU A 143 19.40 10.94 -4.79
CA LEU A 143 20.36 9.91 -5.15
C LEU A 143 21.17 10.49 -6.30
N ALA A 144 22.17 11.29 -5.94
CA ALA A 144 23.32 11.58 -6.80
C ALA A 144 24.41 10.54 -6.51
#